data_AF-A0A969KNF4-F1
#
_entry.id   AF-A0A969KNF4-F1
#
_cell.length_a   1.000
_cell.length_b   1.000
_cell.length_c   1.000
_cell.angle_alpha   90.00
_cell.angle_beta   90.00
_cell.angle_gamma   90.00
#
_symmetry.space_group_name_H-M   'P 1'
#
loop_
_entity.id
_entity.type
_entity.pdbx_description
1 polymer ?
#
loop_
_entity_poly.entity_id
_entity_poly.type
_entity_poly.pdbx_seq_one_letter_code
_entity_poly.pdbx_strand_id
1 'polypeptide(L)'
;MAVSPNIIHTHFAVPAGALAFVLSKLTGVPYILTAHLGDVPDGVPEKTAHWFRWLKPFTKPIWQNAKKVIAVSEFTRQLALKHYPVEICVIPNGADVSYMVSNTIEVNTPPPYCLCRKTCFAKEPISDHSSAFYP
;
A
#
# COMPACT_ATOMS: atom_id res chain seq x y z
N MET A 1 29.78 4.32 20.92
CA MET A 1 29.70 3.32 19.84
C MET A 1 28.45 3.60 19.04
N ALA A 2 28.56 3.83 17.74
CA ALA A 2 27.37 3.94 16.88
C ALA A 2 26.81 2.53 16.68
N VAL A 3 25.52 2.34 16.99
CA VAL A 3 24.83 1.07 16.74
C VAL A 3 24.50 1.01 15.25
N SER A 4 25.08 0.03 14.55
CA SER A 4 24.75 -0.21 13.14
C SER A 4 23.58 -1.18 13.02
N PRO A 5 22.52 -0.85 12.24
CA PRO A 5 21.39 -1.74 12.07
C PRO A 5 21.77 -2.99 11.25
N ASN A 6 21.14 -4.13 11.54
CA ASN A 6 21.30 -5.35 10.72
C ASN A 6 20.39 -5.36 9.48
N ILE A 7 19.35 -4.52 9.47
CA ILE A 7 18.40 -4.41 8.38
C ILE A 7 17.78 -3.02 8.34
N ILE A 8 17.45 -2.54 7.16
CA ILE A 8 16.71 -1.29 6.94
C ILE A 8 15.31 -1.65 6.45
N HIS A 9 14.26 -1.14 7.09
CA HIS A 9 12.89 -1.37 6.61
C HIS A 9 12.29 -0.03 6.17
N THR A 10 11.94 0.07 4.89
CA THR A 10 11.35 1.28 4.32
C THR A 10 9.89 1.09 3.98
N HIS A 11 9.13 2.17 4.21
CA HIS A 11 7.79 2.34 3.70
C HIS A 11 7.86 3.39 2.60
N PHE A 12 7.25 3.09 1.45
CA PHE A 12 7.34 3.86 0.20
C PHE A 12 8.67 3.69 -0.55
N ALA A 13 8.59 3.39 -1.85
CA ALA A 13 9.74 3.23 -2.74
C ALA A 13 10.53 4.54 -2.91
N VAL A 14 9.85 5.69 -2.93
CA VAL A 14 10.46 7.02 -3.01
C VAL A 14 9.71 7.95 -2.06
N PRO A 15 10.40 8.78 -1.25
CA PRO A 15 11.86 8.93 -1.18
C PRO A 15 12.59 7.88 -0.32
N ALA A 16 11.89 7.23 0.63
CA ALA A 16 12.54 6.39 1.64
C ALA A 16 13.27 5.17 1.06
N GLY A 17 12.65 4.42 0.14
CA GLY A 17 13.27 3.28 -0.52
C GLY A 17 14.54 3.66 -1.31
N ALA A 18 14.57 4.82 -1.96
CA ALA A 18 15.75 5.33 -2.65
C ALA A 18 16.91 5.59 -1.67
N LEU A 19 16.61 6.19 -0.51
CA LEU A 19 17.60 6.41 0.54
C LEU A 19 18.13 5.09 1.09
N ALA A 20 17.26 4.12 1.36
CA ALA A 20 17.70 2.80 1.83
C ALA A 20 18.51 2.03 0.79
N PHE A 21 18.20 2.17 -0.50
CA PHE A 21 19.01 1.61 -1.56
C PHE A 21 20.44 2.17 -1.52
N VAL A 22 20.60 3.49 -1.40
CA VAL A 22 21.92 4.13 -1.29
C VAL A 22 22.64 3.68 -0.02
N LEU A 23 21.98 3.72 1.14
CA LEU A 23 22.56 3.28 2.41
C LEU A 23 22.96 1.80 2.37
N SER A 24 22.16 0.96 1.73
CA SER A 24 22.45 -0.46 1.57
C SER A 24 23.71 -0.68 0.74
N LYS A 25 23.91 0.08 -0.33
CA LYS A 25 25.13 0.03 -1.14
C LYS A 25 26.36 0.54 -0.38
N LEU A 26 26.21 1.56 0.47
CA LEU A 26 27.31 2.15 1.23
C LEU A 26 27.73 1.31 2.45
N THR A 27 26.76 0.67 3.12
CA THR A 27 26.97 -0.01 4.40
C THR A 27 26.96 -1.53 4.30
N GLY A 28 26.48 -2.09 3.18
CA GLY A 28 26.24 -3.53 3.02
C GLY A 28 25.00 -4.05 3.76
N VAL A 29 24.29 -3.19 4.51
CA VAL A 29 23.09 -3.57 5.26
C VAL A 29 21.92 -3.79 4.28
N PRO A 30 21.26 -4.95 4.28
CA PRO A 30 20.12 -5.20 3.39
C PRO A 30 18.90 -4.36 3.78
N TYR A 31 18.01 -4.10 2.82
CA TYR A 31 16.75 -3.43 3.09
C TYR A 31 15.52 -4.21 2.61
N ILE A 32 14.40 -3.98 3.30
CA ILE A 32 13.06 -4.44 2.95
C ILE A 32 12.25 -3.23 2.50
N LEU A 33 11.51 -3.37 1.41
CA LEU A 33 10.63 -2.34 0.88
C LEU A 33 9.17 -2.73 1.10
N THR A 34 8.39 -1.89 1.77
CA THR A 34 6.93 -1.99 1.83
C THR A 34 6.28 -0.94 0.94
N ALA A 35 5.64 -1.42 -0.12
CA ALA A 35 4.90 -0.64 -1.09
C ALA A 35 3.49 -0.32 -0.58
N HIS A 36 3.12 0.95 -0.68
CA HIS A 36 1.77 1.45 -0.49
C HIS A 36 1.18 1.82 -1.85
N LEU A 37 -0.10 2.19 -1.88
CA LEU A 37 -0.74 2.52 -3.15
C LEU A 37 -0.14 3.79 -3.79
N GLY A 38 0.32 4.74 -2.98
CA GLY A 38 0.80 6.04 -3.45
C GLY A 38 2.15 6.03 -4.16
N ASP A 39 3.01 5.03 -3.91
CA ASP A 39 4.35 4.87 -4.50
C ASP A 39 4.42 3.83 -5.62
N VAL A 40 3.27 3.25 -5.99
CA VAL A 40 3.15 2.33 -7.12
C VAL A 40 2.62 3.10 -8.33
N PRO A 41 3.27 2.99 -9.51
CA PRO A 41 2.75 3.61 -10.71
C PRO A 41 1.31 3.18 -11.00
N ASP A 42 0.48 4.13 -11.45
CA ASP A 42 -0.96 3.97 -11.69
C ASP A 42 -1.82 3.80 -10.42
N GLY A 43 -1.23 3.92 -9.22
CA GLY A 43 -1.97 3.79 -7.95
C GLY A 43 -2.76 5.02 -7.54
N VAL A 44 -2.29 6.20 -7.97
CA VAL A 44 -2.99 7.49 -7.79
C VAL A 44 -2.88 8.31 -9.08
N PRO A 45 -3.68 7.98 -10.12
CA PRO A 45 -3.51 8.54 -11.47
C PRO A 45 -3.59 10.07 -11.53
N GLU A 46 -4.50 10.68 -10.76
CA GLU A 46 -4.76 12.13 -10.78
C GLU A 46 -3.59 12.99 -10.28
N LYS A 47 -2.67 12.45 -9.48
CA LYS A 47 -1.58 13.22 -8.86
C LYS A 47 -0.18 12.84 -9.34
N THR A 48 -0.04 11.75 -10.10
CA THR A 48 1.28 11.14 -10.27
C THR A 48 1.62 10.65 -11.68
N ALA A 49 0.70 10.77 -12.65
CA ALA A 49 0.90 10.29 -14.02
C ALA A 49 2.14 10.87 -14.72
N HIS A 50 2.44 12.16 -14.51
CA HIS A 50 3.64 12.78 -15.07
C HIS A 50 4.91 12.46 -14.28
N TRP A 51 4.86 12.48 -12.94
CA TRP A 51 6.04 12.24 -12.08
C TRP A 51 6.54 10.79 -12.16
N PHE A 52 5.64 9.80 -12.16
CA PHE A 52 6.04 8.38 -12.25
C PHE A 52 6.58 8.00 -13.63
N ARG A 53 6.15 8.66 -14.71
CA ARG A 53 6.68 8.33 -16.05
C ARG A 53 8.17 8.63 -16.16
N TRP A 54 8.64 9.67 -15.48
CA TRP A 54 10.07 10.04 -15.43
C TRP A 54 10.84 9.32 -14.32
N LEU A 55 10.23 9.04 -13.18
CA LEU A 55 10.87 8.31 -12.07
C LEU A 55 10.94 6.79 -12.28
N LYS A 56 10.10 6.21 -13.15
CA LYS A 56 10.06 4.76 -13.43
C LYS A 56 11.45 4.13 -13.65
N PRO A 57 12.32 4.63 -14.56
CA PRO A 57 13.64 4.03 -14.74
C PRO A 57 14.50 4.07 -13.47
N PHE A 58 14.42 5.15 -12.68
CA PHE A 58 15.20 5.31 -11.45
C PHE A 58 14.67 4.48 -10.28
N THR A 59 13.40 4.11 -10.31
CA THR A 59 12.83 3.25 -9.27
C THR A 59 13.19 1.78 -9.45
N LYS A 60 13.34 1.26 -10.68
CA LYS A 60 13.59 -0.18 -10.91
C LYS A 60 14.72 -0.77 -10.03
N PRO A 61 15.91 -0.15 -9.90
CA PRO A 61 16.96 -0.66 -9.02
C PRO A 61 16.54 -0.78 -7.56
N ILE A 62 15.70 0.13 -7.07
CA ILE A 62 15.18 0.14 -5.69
C ILE A 62 14.30 -1.09 -5.44
N TRP A 63 13.49 -1.51 -6.41
CA TRP A 63 12.66 -2.70 -6.26
C TRP A 63 13.48 -3.98 -6.41
N GLN A 64 14.41 -4.01 -7.35
CA GLN A 64 15.22 -5.19 -7.67
C GLN A 64 16.29 -5.51 -6.61
N ASN A 65 16.84 -4.50 -5.94
CA ASN A 65 17.90 -4.69 -4.93
C ASN A 65 17.33 -4.87 -3.51
N ALA A 66 16.02 -4.71 -3.31
CA ALA A 66 15.41 -4.98 -2.02
C ALA A 66 15.53 -6.47 -1.70
N LYS A 67 15.91 -6.79 -0.44
CA LYS A 67 16.00 -8.18 0.02
C LYS A 67 14.63 -8.86 0.00
N LYS A 68 13.58 -8.10 0.33
CA LYS A 68 12.18 -8.47 0.19
C LYS A 68 11.35 -7.24 -0.16
N VAL A 69 10.31 -7.46 -0.96
CA VAL A 69 9.29 -6.46 -1.28
C VAL A 69 7.95 -6.94 -0.72
N ILE A 70 7.28 -6.07 0.01
CA ILE A 70 5.99 -6.29 0.65
C ILE A 70 5.00 -5.33 0.03
N ALA A 71 3.77 -5.77 -0.23
CA ALA A 71 2.64 -4.90 -0.54
C ALA A 71 1.60 -4.97 0.57
N VAL A 72 0.96 -3.84 0.88
CA VAL A 72 -0.08 -3.77 1.92
C VAL A 72 -1.42 -4.38 1.52
N SER A 73 -1.58 -4.76 0.24
CA SER A 73 -2.78 -5.43 -0.26
C SER A 73 -2.46 -6.20 -1.55
N GLU A 74 -3.31 -7.16 -1.89
CA GLU A 74 -3.23 -7.87 -3.17
C GLU A 74 -3.41 -6.91 -4.36
N PHE A 75 -4.27 -5.90 -4.22
CA PHE A 75 -4.45 -4.86 -5.24
C PHE A 75 -3.15 -4.09 -5.49
N THR A 76 -2.47 -3.65 -4.42
CA THR A 76 -1.17 -2.97 -4.52
C THR A 76 -0.11 -3.86 -5.14
N ARG A 77 -0.09 -5.16 -4.78
CA ARG A 77 0.83 -6.15 -5.36
C ARG A 77 0.63 -6.29 -6.86
N GLN A 78 -0.60 -6.51 -7.31
CA GLN A 78 -0.92 -6.68 -8.73
C GLN A 78 -0.55 -5.44 -9.54
N LEU A 79 -0.78 -4.26 -8.98
CA LEU A 79 -0.41 -3.01 -9.62
C LEU A 79 1.11 -2.85 -9.73
N ALA A 80 1.85 -3.18 -8.67
CA ALA A 80 3.31 -3.12 -8.67
C ALA A 80 3.93 -4.12 -9.66
N LEU A 81 3.39 -5.34 -9.74
CA LEU A 81 3.87 -6.40 -10.64
C LEU A 81 3.77 -6.03 -12.13
N LYS A 82 2.87 -5.12 -12.51
CA LYS A 82 2.79 -4.59 -13.89
C LYS A 82 4.05 -3.82 -14.29
N HIS A 83 4.78 -3.26 -13.33
CA HIS A 83 5.91 -2.36 -13.56
C HIS A 83 7.25 -2.92 -13.07
N TYR A 84 7.21 -3.79 -12.06
CA TYR A 84 8.38 -4.35 -11.39
C TYR A 84 8.27 -5.88 -11.33
N PRO A 85 8.98 -6.63 -12.19
CA PRO A 85 8.97 -8.08 -12.19
C PRO A 85 9.86 -8.63 -11.07
N VAL A 86 9.42 -8.45 -9.82
CA VAL A 86 10.09 -8.92 -8.60
C VAL A 86 9.12 -9.75 -7.75
N GLU A 87 9.65 -10.60 -6.88
CA GLU A 87 8.82 -11.32 -5.90
C GLU A 87 8.24 -10.32 -4.89
N ILE A 88 6.92 -10.24 -4.80
CA ILE A 88 6.20 -9.37 -3.87
C ILE A 88 5.27 -10.23 -3.02
N CYS A 89 5.46 -10.20 -1.69
CA CYS A 89 4.53 -10.81 -0.74
C CYS A 89 3.51 -9.78 -0.25
N VAL A 90 2.35 -10.26 0.23
CA VAL A 90 1.31 -9.39 0.78
C VAL A 90 1.31 -9.51 2.30
N ILE A 91 1.47 -8.37 2.99
CA ILE A 91 1.26 -8.27 4.43
C ILE A 91 0.30 -7.10 4.66
N PRO A 92 -0.96 -7.36 5.04
CA PRO A 92 -1.94 -6.31 5.23
C PRO A 92 -1.58 -5.42 6.43
N ASN A 93 -2.06 -4.17 6.39
CA ASN A 93 -1.96 -3.30 7.54
C ASN A 93 -2.76 -3.88 8.72
N GLY A 94 -2.18 -3.83 9.92
CA GLY A 94 -2.89 -4.20 11.14
C GLY A 94 -3.98 -3.20 11.50
N ALA A 95 -5.00 -3.67 12.22
CA ALA A 95 -6.00 -2.84 12.89
C ALA A 95 -5.98 -3.18 14.38
N ASP A 96 -6.07 -2.16 15.23
CA ASP A 96 -6.19 -2.38 16.68
C ASP A 96 -7.61 -2.83 17.01
N VAL A 97 -7.72 -4.07 17.48
CA VAL A 97 -8.99 -4.71 17.80
C VAL A 97 -9.53 -4.31 19.16
N SER A 98 -8.72 -3.68 20.02
CA SER A 98 -9.15 -3.26 21.37
C SER A 98 -10.25 -2.19 21.34
N TYR A 99 -10.33 -1.42 20.25
CA TYR A 99 -11.36 -0.41 20.03
C TYR A 99 -12.61 -0.95 19.33
N MET A 100 -12.63 -2.22 18.91
CA MET A 100 -13.81 -2.82 18.30
C MET A 100 -14.79 -3.24 19.39
N VAL A 101 -15.80 -2.40 19.61
CA VAL A 101 -16.92 -2.73 20.49
C VAL A 101 -17.86 -3.67 19.71
N SER A 102 -17.95 -4.94 20.10
CA SER A 102 -19.00 -5.82 19.58
C SER A 102 -20.31 -5.46 20.26
N ASN A 103 -21.16 -4.68 19.61
CA ASN A 103 -22.53 -4.52 20.07
C ASN A 103 -23.32 -5.80 19.76
N THR A 104 -24.13 -6.25 20.72
CA THR A 104 -25.10 -7.32 20.47
C THR A 104 -26.13 -6.82 19.46
N ILE A 105 -26.32 -7.58 18.39
CA ILE A 105 -27.35 -7.29 17.38
C ILE A 105 -28.68 -7.81 17.93
N GLU A 106 -29.65 -6.94 18.15
CA GLU A 106 -31.01 -7.33 18.51
C GLU A 106 -31.79 -7.77 17.27
N VAL A 107 -32.48 -8.91 17.38
CA VAL A 107 -33.30 -9.45 16.29
C VAL A 107 -34.46 -8.49 16.01
N ASN A 108 -34.71 -8.21 14.72
CA ASN A 108 -35.71 -7.24 14.22
C ASN A 108 -35.43 -5.75 14.50
N THR A 109 -34.24 -5.41 15.02
CA THR A 109 -33.79 -4.01 15.13
C THR A 109 -32.62 -3.80 14.17
N PRO A 110 -32.86 -3.34 12.93
CA PRO A 110 -31.77 -3.16 11.97
C PRO A 110 -30.78 -2.11 12.50
N PRO A 111 -29.47 -2.43 12.57
CA PRO A 111 -28.48 -1.47 13.03
C PRO A 111 -28.37 -0.30 12.02
N PRO A 112 -28.01 0.90 12.48
CA PRO A 112 -27.83 2.04 11.59
C PRO A 112 -26.69 1.78 10.60
N TYR A 113 -26.90 2.13 9.34
CA TYR A 113 -25.85 2.10 8.33
C TYR A 113 -24.89 3.27 8.56
N CYS A 114 -23.62 2.96 8.84
CA CYS A 114 -22.58 3.96 9.03
C CYS A 114 -21.56 3.91 7.89
N LEU A 115 -21.26 5.07 7.31
CA LEU A 115 -20.26 5.22 6.28
C LEU A 115 -19.17 6.20 6.74
N CYS A 116 -18.04 5.66 7.21
CA CYS A 116 -16.91 6.44 7.70
C CYS A 116 -15.80 6.53 6.65
N ARG A 117 -15.76 7.63 5.90
CA ARG A 117 -14.68 7.90 4.93
C ARG A 117 -14.48 9.40 4.72
N LYS A 118 -13.27 9.81 4.33
CA LYS A 118 -13.07 11.13 3.72
C LYS A 118 -13.84 11.18 2.39
N THR A 119 -14.57 12.27 2.15
CA THR A 119 -15.24 12.55 0.88
C THR A 119 -14.20 12.93 -0.17
N CYS A 120 -14.03 12.09 -1.18
CA CYS A 120 -13.15 12.30 -2.33
C CYS A 120 -13.74 11.58 -3.55
N PHE A 121 -13.46 12.06 -4.77
CA PHE A 121 -13.96 11.47 -6.03
C PHE A 121 -13.69 9.96 -6.16
N ALA A 122 -12.52 9.49 -5.73
CA ALA A 122 -12.17 8.07 -5.72
C ALA A 122 -13.02 7.19 -4.77
N LYS A 123 -13.96 7.80 -4.03
CA LYS A 123 -14.82 7.14 -3.03
C LYS A 123 -16.28 7.55 -3.19
N GLU A 124 -16.70 8.01 -4.36
CA GLU A 124 -18.13 8.15 -4.70
C GLU A 124 -18.82 6.80 -4.45
N PRO A 125 -20.03 6.79 -3.84
CA PRO A 125 -20.79 5.55 -3.75
C PRO A 125 -21.06 5.06 -5.18
N ILE A 126 -20.80 3.78 -5.44
CA ILE A 126 -21.28 3.12 -6.66
C ILE A 126 -22.78 3.42 -6.69
N SER A 127 -23.22 4.11 -7.74
CA SER A 127 -24.63 4.41 -7.96
C SER A 127 -25.42 3.10 -7.83
N ASP A 128 -26.34 3.12 -6.87
CA ASP A 128 -27.31 2.11 -6.51
C ASP A 128 -27.58 1.02 -7.58
N HIS A 129 -27.05 -0.19 -7.37
CA HIS A 129 -27.53 -1.40 -8.03
C HIS A 129 -28.74 -1.97 -7.25
N SER A 130 -29.76 -1.16 -6.99
CA SER A 130 -31.03 -1.61 -6.39
C SER A 130 -31.96 -2.32 -7.38
N SER A 131 -31.56 -2.52 -8.63
CA SER A 131 -32.38 -3.23 -9.63
C SER A 131 -32.15 -4.74 -9.70
N ALA A 132 -31.39 -5.34 -8.77
CA ALA A 132 -31.06 -6.77 -8.82
C ALA A 132 -31.35 -7.52 -7.52
N PHE A 133 -32.41 -7.18 -6.77
CA PHE A 133 -32.96 -8.07 -5.74
C PHE A 133 -34.42 -7.71 -5.43
N TYR A 134 -35.37 -8.33 -6.14
CA TYR A 134 -36.66 -8.85 -5.67
C TYR A 134 -37.17 -9.83 -6.76
N PRO A 135 -37.89 -10.91 -6.40
CA PRO A 135 -38.08 -12.11 -7.23
C PRO A 135 -38.89 -11.89 -8.51
#